data_AF-A0A447TFJ7-F1
#
_entry.id   AF-A0A447TFJ7-F1
#
_cell.length_a   1.000
_cell.length_b   1.000
_cell.length_c   1.000
_cell.angle_alpha   90.00
_cell.angle_beta   90.00
_cell.angle_gamma   90.00
#
_symmetry.space_group_name_H-M   'P 1'
#
loop_
_entity.id
_entity.type
_entity.pdbx_description
1 polymer ?
#
loop_
_entity_poly.entity_id
_entity_poly.type
_entity_poly.pdbx_seq_one_letter_code
_entity_poly.pdbx_strand_id
1 'polypeptide(L)' 'MFRRVEGELSLSLALQGGGAHGAFTWGVLDALLEAGCYRFDGLSGTSAGR' A
#
# COMPACT_ATOMS: atom_id res chain seq x y z
N MET A 1 7.86 5.86 18.26
CA MET A 1 8.78 4.69 18.26
C MET A 1 8.11 3.59 17.45
N PHE A 2 8.44 3.47 16.17
CA PHE A 2 7.92 2.38 15.34
C PHE A 2 8.80 1.15 15.55
N ARG A 3 8.18 0.03 15.91
CA ARG A 3 8.86 -1.25 16.15
C ARG A 3 9.34 -1.80 14.81
N ARG A 4 10.65 -1.97 14.64
CA ARG A 4 11.21 -2.74 13.52
C ARG A 4 10.78 -4.19 13.69
N VAL A 5 10.06 -4.72 12.70
CA VAL A 5 9.77 -6.15 12.63
C VAL A 5 10.90 -6.77 11.81
N GLU A 6 11.57 -7.78 12.37
CA GLU A 6 12.55 -8.58 11.65
C GLU A 6 11.82 -9.77 11.02
N GLY A 7 11.67 -9.75 9.69
CA GLY A 7 10.95 -10.76 8.91
C GLY A 7 10.10 -10.15 7.79
N GLU A 8 9.77 -10.95 6.78
CA GLU A 8 8.86 -10.54 5.70
C GLU A 8 7.43 -10.43 6.27
N LEU A 9 6.87 -9.22 6.28
CA LEU A 9 5.52 -8.96 6.79
C LEU A 9 4.49 -9.15 5.67
N SER A 10 3.56 -10.09 5.84
CA SER A 10 2.38 -10.20 4.97
C SER A 10 1.48 -8.98 5.12
N LEU A 11 1.26 -8.27 4.03
CA LEU A 11 0.46 -7.05 3.95
C LEU A 11 -0.64 -7.20 2.90
N SER A 12 -1.88 -6.92 3.31
CA SER A 12 -3.02 -6.80 2.40
C SER A 12 -3.41 -5.33 2.30
N LEU A 13 -3.46 -4.80 1.08
CA LEU A 13 -3.72 -3.39 0.82
C LEU A 13 -5.09 -3.19 0.18
N ALA A 14 -5.90 -2.29 0.75
CA ALA A 14 -7.14 -1.80 0.18
C ALA A 14 -6.95 -0.32 -0.21
N LEU A 15 -6.94 -0.05 -1.51
CA LEU A 15 -6.67 1.25 -2.12
C LEU A 15 -8.00 1.93 -2.49
N GLN A 16 -8.34 3.04 -1.83
CA GLN A 16 -9.54 3.82 -2.17
C GLN A 16 -9.21 4.79 -3.32
N GLY A 17 -9.78 4.57 -4.51
CA GLY A 17 -9.57 5.43 -5.68
C GLY A 17 -10.40 6.72 -5.64
N GLY A 18 -9.85 7.82 -6.22
CA GLY A 18 -10.55 9.09 -6.43
C GLY A 18 -9.67 10.34 -6.41
N GLY A 19 -9.51 11.02 -7.55
CA GLY A 19 -8.87 12.36 -7.62
C GLY A 19 -7.45 12.41 -7.03
N ALA A 20 -7.12 13.47 -6.28
CA ALA A 20 -5.82 13.66 -5.65
C ALA A 20 -5.43 12.54 -4.65
N HIS A 21 -6.41 11.83 -4.08
CA HIS A 21 -6.16 10.70 -3.17
C HIS A 21 -5.65 9.46 -3.92
N GLY A 22 -5.91 9.34 -5.23
CA GLY A 22 -5.36 8.26 -6.06
C GLY A 22 -3.85 8.36 -6.25
N ALA A 23 -3.33 9.57 -6.50
CA ALA A 23 -1.88 9.80 -6.64
C ALA A 23 -1.11 9.53 -5.33
N PHE A 24 -1.68 9.93 -4.19
CA PHE A 24 -1.14 9.62 -2.86
C PHE A 24 -1.07 8.10 -2.62
N THR A 25 -2.12 7.38 -3.02
CA THR A 25 -2.23 5.93 -2.88
C THR A 25 -1.16 5.17 -3.66
N TRP A 26 -0.85 5.61 -4.89
CA TRP A 26 0.24 5.03 -5.69
C TRP A 26 1.63 5.35 -5.12
N GLY A 27 1.85 6.56 -4.60
CA GLY A 27 3.11 6.92 -3.96
C GLY A 27 3.40 6.11 -2.69
N VAL A 28 2.35 5.78 -1.91
CA VAL A 28 2.48 4.88 -0.76
C VAL A 28 2.83 3.45 -1.20
N LEU A 29 2.22 2.95 -2.28
CA LEU A 29 2.56 1.64 -2.81
C LEU A 29 4.03 1.58 -3.26
N ASP A 30 4.50 2.61 -3.96
CA ASP A 30 5.89 2.73 -4.43
C ASP A 30 6.88 2.69 -3.25
N ALA A 31 6.61 3.47 -2.20
CA ALA A 31 7.42 3.47 -0.98
C ALA A 31 7.42 2.13 -0.23
N LEU A 32 6.30 1.40 -0.23
CA LEU A 32 6.21 0.08 0.40
C LEU A 32 6.95 -0.99 -0.42
N LEU A 33 6.93 -0.90 -1.75
CA LEU A 33 7.70 -1.77 -2.63
C LEU A 33 9.21 -1.52 -2.47
N GLU A 34 9.63 -0.26 -2.38
CA GLU A 34 11.03 0.12 -2.19
C GLU A 34 11.58 -0.31 -0.82
N ALA A 35 10.72 -0.33 0.21
CA ALA A 35 11.12 -0.76 1.56
C ALA A 35 11.53 -2.25 1.64
N GLY A 36 11.08 -3.10 0.71
CA GLY A 36 11.55 -4.48 0.54
C GLY A 36 11.30 -5.42 1.72
N CYS A 37 10.55 -4.99 2.74
CA CYS A 37 10.26 -5.76 3.96
C CYS A 37 8.84 -6.34 4.00
N TYR A 38 8.07 -6.16 2.93
CA TYR A 38 6.67 -6.57 2.84
C TYR A 38 6.44 -7.62 1.75
N ARG A 39 5.65 -8.64 2.09
CA ARG A 39 5.03 -9.58 1.15
C ARG A 39 3.61 -9.12 0.89
N PHE A 40 3.23 -8.88 -0.36
CA PHE A 40 1.85 -8.52 -0.69
C PHE A 40 1.03 -9.79 -0.97
N ASP A 41 0.12 -10.15 -0.07
CA ASP A 41 -0.78 -11.30 -0.23
C ASP A 41 -2.07 -10.93 -1.00
N GLY A 42 -2.41 -9.64 -1.06
CA GLY A 42 -3.58 -9.17 -1.80
C GLY A 42 -3.65 -7.66 -1.95
N LEU A 43 -4.10 -7.22 -3.12
CA LEU A 43 -4.37 -5.82 -3.46
C LEU A 43 -5.83 -5.72 -3.92
N SER A 44 -6.60 -4.86 -3.26
CA SER A 44 -7.96 -4.52 -3.68
C SER A 44 -8.06 -3.02 -3.89
N GLY A 45 -8.80 -2.59 -4.90
CA GLY A 45 -8.95 -1.18 -5.24
C GLY A 45 -10.38 -0.85 -5.64
N THR A 46 -10.94 0.22 -5.07
CA THR A 46 -12.24 0.74 -5.50
C THR A 46 -12.01 1.82 -6.55
N SER A 47 -12.71 1.74 -7.69
CA SER A 47 -12.60 2.75 -8.75
C SER A 47 -13.01 4.16 -8.25
N ALA A 48 -12.47 5.19 -8.89
CA ALA A 48 -12.92 6.57 -8.76
C ALA A 48 -14.28 6.75 -9.48
N GLY A 49 -15.35 6.21 -8.89
CA GLY A 49 -16.67 6.19 -9.51
C GLY A 49 -17.63 7.22 -8.92
N ARG A 50 -17.72 8.37 -9.60
CA ARG A 50 -18.61 9.54 -9.39
C ARG A 50 -18.35 10.45 -8.19
#